data_AF-R6V0S0-F1
#
_entry.id   AF-R6V0S0-F1
#
_cell.length_a   1.000
_cell.length_b   1.000
_cell.length_c   1.000
_cell.angle_alpha   90.00
_cell.angle_beta   90.00
_cell.angle_gamma   90.00
#
_symmetry.space_group_name_H-M   'P 1'
#
loop_
_entity.id
_entity.type
_entity.pdbx_description
1 polymer ?
#
loop_
_entity_poly.entity_id
_entity_poly.type
_entity_poly.pdbx_seq_one_letter_code
_entity_poly.pdbx_strand_id
1 'polypeptide(L)'
;MKLFEKHPKLRLIFAAEYLAIFIVCILSLSVGTGIIAVLALFCAYISVVKAGFIRDRNADAVSDFNFDFFCLMATVMLISGVLFR
;
A
#
# COMPACT_ATOMS: atom_id res chain seq x y z
N MET A 1 -9.10 8.33 -7.86
CA MET A 1 -9.20 8.48 -9.34
C MET A 1 -10.06 7.33 -9.86
N LYS A 2 -10.92 7.51 -10.88
CA LYS A 2 -11.82 6.43 -11.37
C LYS A 2 -11.11 5.23 -12.04
N LEU A 3 -9.79 5.30 -12.24
CA LEU A 3 -9.04 4.25 -12.96
C LEU A 3 -8.91 2.96 -12.15
N PHE A 4 -8.63 3.07 -10.84
CA PHE A 4 -8.45 1.92 -9.95
C PHE A 4 -9.78 1.30 -9.48
N GLU A 5 -10.85 2.09 -9.40
CA GLU A 5 -12.23 1.57 -9.22
C GLU A 5 -12.64 0.65 -10.37
N LYS A 6 -12.24 0.98 -11.61
CA LYS A 6 -12.61 0.22 -12.80
C LYS A 6 -11.88 -1.12 -12.93
N HIS A 7 -10.72 -1.24 -12.27
CA HIS A 7 -9.86 -2.42 -12.30
C HIS A 7 -9.37 -2.78 -10.89
N PRO A 8 -10.26 -3.32 -10.02
CA PRO A 8 -9.93 -3.63 -8.62
C PRO A 8 -8.77 -4.61 -8.49
N LYS A 9 -8.54 -5.48 -9.49
CA LYS A 9 -7.40 -6.40 -9.53
C LYS A 9 -6.04 -5.69 -9.63
N LEU A 10 -5.96 -4.48 -10.20
CA LEU A 10 -4.70 -3.71 -10.22
C LEU A 10 -4.30 -3.25 -8.81
N ARG A 11 -5.26 -3.16 -7.87
CA ARG A 11 -4.97 -2.80 -6.48
C ARG A 11 -4.14 -3.86 -5.74
N LEU A 12 -4.15 -5.11 -6.22
CA LEU A 12 -3.28 -6.17 -5.69
C LEU A 12 -1.79 -5.90 -5.92
N ILE A 13 -1.43 -5.13 -6.96
CA ILE A 13 -0.03 -4.77 -7.21
C ILE A 13 0.48 -3.91 -6.05
N PHE A 14 -0.32 -2.94 -5.60
CA PHE A 14 0.00 -2.15 -4.42
C PHE A 14 0.02 -2.99 -3.15
N ALA A 15 -0.86 -3.99 -3.03
CA ALA A 15 -0.80 -4.92 -1.90
C ALA A 15 0.56 -5.64 -1.82
N ALA A 16 1.07 -6.13 -2.96
CA ALA A 16 2.37 -6.76 -3.04
C ALA A 16 3.52 -5.77 -2.79
N GLU A 17 3.42 -4.55 -3.32
CA GLU A 17 4.40 -3.47 -3.09
C GLU A 17 4.52 -3.12 -1.61
N TYR A 18 3.39 -2.88 -0.94
CA TYR A 18 3.36 -2.58 0.49
C TYR A 18 3.86 -3.76 1.34
N LEU A 19 3.60 -5.00 0.92
CA LEU A 19 4.14 -6.18 1.59
C LEU A 19 5.68 -6.24 1.50
N ALA A 20 6.24 -5.90 0.33
CA ALA A 20 7.69 -5.82 0.15
C ALA A 20 8.31 -4.72 1.02
N ILE A 21 7.67 -3.55 1.09
CA ILE A 21 8.08 -2.44 1.99
C ILE A 21 8.08 -2.91 3.45
N PHE A 22 7.01 -3.59 3.89
CA PHE A 22 6.93 -4.17 5.24
C PHE A 22 8.12 -5.08 5.55
N ILE A 23 8.46 -6.02 4.65
CA ILE A 23 9.57 -6.97 4.84
C ILE A 23 10.90 -6.24 4.96
N VAL A 24 11.16 -5.24 4.11
CA VAL A 24 12.41 -4.46 4.19
C VAL A 24 12.49 -3.68 5.51
N CYS A 25 11.39 -3.05 5.92
CA CYS A 25 11.36 -2.24 7.12
C CYS A 25 11.48 -3.04 8.43
N ILE A 26 10.88 -4.24 8.50
CA ILE A 26 10.96 -5.10 9.69
C ILE A 26 12.37 -5.69 9.88
N LEU A 27 13.07 -5.98 8.77
CA LEU A 27 14.44 -6.49 8.80
C LEU A 27 15.47 -5.44 9.27
N SER A 28 15.16 -4.15 9.12
CA SER A 28 16.05 -3.05 9.54
C SER A 28 16.04 -2.77 11.05
N LEU A 29 15.18 -3.45 11.84
CA LEU A 29 15.18 -3.51 13.31
C LEU A 29 15.30 -2.17 14.08
N SER A 30 14.76 -1.07 13.54
CA SER A 30 14.69 0.23 14.24
C SER A 30 13.24 0.59 14.59
N VAL A 31 13.04 1.40 15.64
CA VAL A 31 11.70 1.87 16.03
C VAL A 31 11.03 2.67 14.91
N GLY A 32 11.80 3.52 14.22
CA GLY A 32 11.31 4.31 13.09
C GLY A 32 10.86 3.43 11.92
N THR A 33 11.65 2.40 11.56
CA THR A 33 11.27 1.45 10.51
C THR A 33 10.12 0.54 10.94
N GLY A 34 9.97 0.25 12.24
CA GLY A 34 8.83 -0.51 12.77
C GLY A 34 7.49 0.19 12.53
N ILE A 35 7.40 1.50 12.75
CA ILE A 35 6.18 2.28 12.48
C ILE A 35 5.83 2.22 10.99
N ILE A 36 6.83 2.42 10.12
CA ILE A 36 6.65 2.34 8.66
C ILE A 36 6.19 0.95 8.24
N ALA A 37 6.74 -0.11 8.84
CA ALA A 37 6.34 -1.48 8.56
C ALA A 37 4.84 -1.70 8.88
N VAL A 38 4.38 -1.28 10.06
CA VAL A 38 2.97 -1.40 10.46
C VAL A 38 2.05 -0.63 9.52
N LEU A 39 2.44 0.59 9.12
CA LEU A 39 1.68 1.38 8.16
C LEU A 39 1.61 0.70 6.78
N ALA A 40 2.73 0.17 6.29
CA ALA A 40 2.76 -0.57 5.03
C ALA A 40 1.84 -1.79 5.08
N LEU A 41 1.86 -2.56 6.18
CA LEU A 41 0.97 -3.70 6.36
C LEU A 41 -0.52 -3.30 6.35
N PHE A 42 -0.86 -2.17 6.95
CA PHE A 42 -2.22 -1.62 6.93
C PHE A 42 -2.64 -1.19 5.51
N CYS A 43 -1.75 -0.56 4.75
CA CYS A 43 -2.02 -0.20 3.35
C CYS A 43 -2.15 -1.45 2.45
N ALA A 44 -1.38 -2.50 2.70
CA ALA A 44 -1.53 -3.80 2.03
C ALA A 44 -2.91 -4.40 2.31
N TYR A 45 -3.38 -4.35 3.56
CA TYR A 45 -4.72 -4.80 3.93
C TYR A 45 -5.82 -4.05 3.18
N ILE A 46 -5.80 -2.72 3.20
CA ILE A 46 -6.79 -1.90 2.49
C ILE A 46 -6.78 -2.21 0.99
N SER A 47 -5.60 -2.40 0.38
CA SER A 47 -5.48 -2.78 -1.03
C SER A 47 -6.26 -4.07 -1.35
N VAL A 48 -6.19 -5.08 -0.47
CA VAL A 48 -6.86 -6.37 -0.65
C VAL A 48 -8.37 -6.26 -0.44
N VAL A 49 -8.82 -5.47 0.55
CA VAL A 49 -10.25 -5.19 0.76
C VAL A 49 -10.83 -4.47 -0.45
N LYS A 50 -10.16 -3.41 -0.90
CA LYS A 50 -10.55 -2.61 -2.07
C LYS A 50 -10.40 -3.33 -3.40
N ALA A 51 -9.66 -4.43 -3.45
CA ALA A 51 -9.62 -5.36 -4.59
C ALA A 51 -10.79 -6.37 -4.60
N GLY A 52 -11.58 -6.41 -3.53
CA GLY A 52 -12.76 -7.27 -3.39
C GLY A 52 -12.47 -8.69 -2.91
N PHE A 53 -11.25 -8.99 -2.45
CA PHE A 53 -10.87 -10.33 -1.95
C PHE A 53 -11.32 -10.56 -0.51
N ILE A 54 -11.32 -9.50 0.31
CA ILE A 54 -11.78 -9.51 1.69
C ILE A 54 -12.93 -8.51 1.82
N ARG A 55 -13.96 -8.86 2.59
CA ARG A 55 -15.08 -7.95 2.88
C ARG A 55 -14.93 -7.36 4.27
N ASP A 56 -14.60 -6.08 4.34
CA ASP A 56 -14.58 -5.29 5.56
C ASP A 56 -15.17 -3.91 5.26
N ARG A 57 -16.29 -3.56 5.90
CA ARG A 57 -17.00 -2.29 5.65
C ARG A 57 -16.20 -1.07 6.11
N ASN A 58 -15.40 -1.20 7.17
CA ASN A 58 -14.63 -0.08 7.72
C ASN A 58 -13.45 0.24 6.81
N ALA A 59 -12.76 -0.78 6.33
CA ALA A 59 -11.64 -0.62 5.38
C ALA A 59 -12.14 -0.21 3.98
N ASP A 60 -13.32 -0.67 3.57
CA ASP A 60 -13.92 -0.26 2.30
C ASP A 60 -14.38 1.22 2.31
N ALA A 61 -14.85 1.70 3.47
CA ALA A 61 -15.24 3.10 3.68
C ALA A 61 -14.07 4.10 3.62
N VAL A 62 -12.82 3.63 3.63
CA VAL A 62 -11.65 4.49 3.40
C VAL A 62 -11.76 5.13 2.02
N SER A 63 -11.61 6.46 1.95
CA SER A 63 -11.70 7.19 0.68
C SER A 63 -10.71 6.64 -0.35
N ASP A 64 -11.23 6.21 -1.51
CA ASP A 64 -10.42 5.73 -2.62
C ASP A 64 -9.43 6.79 -3.11
N PHE A 65 -9.81 8.07 -3.07
CA PHE A 65 -8.92 9.15 -3.49
C PHE A 65 -7.69 9.27 -2.57
N ASN A 66 -7.89 9.27 -1.26
CA ASN A 66 -6.79 9.35 -0.29
C ASN A 66 -5.90 8.11 -0.39
N PHE A 67 -6.50 6.94 -0.55
CA PHE A 67 -5.77 5.70 -0.67
C PHE A 67 -4.93 5.65 -1.95
N ASP A 68 -5.51 5.99 -3.10
CA ASP A 68 -4.80 6.08 -4.38
C ASP A 68 -3.62 7.07 -4.29
N PHE A 69 -3.77 8.18 -3.57
CA PHE A 69 -2.70 9.16 -3.35
C PHE A 69 -1.54 8.56 -2.55
N PHE A 70 -1.82 7.81 -1.48
CA PHE A 70 -0.79 7.07 -0.73
C PHE A 70 -0.06 6.06 -1.61
N CYS A 71 -0.79 5.30 -2.43
CA CYS A 71 -0.18 4.36 -3.38
C CYS A 71 0.75 5.06 -4.36
N LEU A 72 0.32 6.19 -4.93
CA LEU A 72 1.16 7.01 -5.82
C LEU A 72 2.43 7.50 -5.14
N MET A 73 2.33 8.00 -3.90
CA MET A 73 3.52 8.41 -3.15
C MET A 73 4.47 7.25 -2.87
N ALA A 74 3.94 6.08 -2.48
CA ALA A 74 4.76 4.89 -2.25
C ALA A 74 5.51 4.46 -3.52
N THR A 75 4.82 4.40 -4.65
CA THR A 75 5.42 4.07 -5.95
C THR A 75 6.48 5.08 -6.38
N VAL A 76 6.23 6.39 -6.22
CA VAL A 76 7.23 7.42 -6.52
C VAL A 76 8.47 7.27 -5.64
N MET A 77 8.28 6.99 -4.35
CA MET A 77 9.39 6.79 -3.42
C MET A 77 10.21 5.54 -3.76
N LEU A 78 9.55 4.45 -4.13
CA LEU A 78 10.19 3.21 -4.55
C LEU A 78 10.99 3.41 -5.84
N ILE A 79 10.40 4.02 -6.88
CA ILE A 79 11.09 4.33 -8.14
C ILE A 79 12.27 5.26 -7.89
N SER A 80 12.10 6.29 -7.06
CA SER A 80 13.18 7.22 -6.72
C SER A 80 14.33 6.51 -6.00
N GLY A 81 14.01 5.62 -5.04
CA GLY A 81 15.02 4.82 -4.33
C GLY A 81 15.76 3.82 -5.22
N VAL A 82 15.15 3.38 -6.32
CA VAL A 82 15.81 2.52 -7.33
C VAL A 82 16.67 3.34 -8.30
N LEU A 83 16.17 4.47 -8.78
CA LEU A 83 16.84 5.30 -9.78
C LEU A 83 18.02 6.11 -9.22
N PHE A 84 17.91 6.59 -7.98
CA PHE A 84 18.91 7.46 -7.36
C PHE A 84 19.80 6.71 -6.36
N ARG A 85 19.91 5.38 -6.51
CA ARG A 85 20.80 4.54 -5.71
C ARG A 85 22.24 4.60 -6.20
#